data_AF-A0A0D9RRH2-F1
#
_entry.id   AF-A0A0D9RRH2-F1
#
_cell.length_a   1.000
_cell.length_b   1.000
_cell.length_c   1.000
_cell.angle_alpha   90.00
_cell.angle_beta   90.00
_cell.angle_gamma   90.00
#
_symmetry.space_group_name_H-M   'P 1'
#
loop_
_entity.id
_entity.type
_entity.pdbx_description
1 polymer ?
#
loop_
_entity_poly.entity_id
_entity_poly.type
_entity_poly.pdbx_seq_one_letter_code
_entity_poly.pdbx_strand_id
1 'polypeptide(L)'
;KHLDADVSPKPTIFLPSIAETNFHKAGTYLCLLEKFFPDVIEIRWQEKNSNKVLKSQEGNTMKTNDTYMKFSWLTVPEKSLDKEHRCIVRHENNRNGVDQEIIFPPIKTDVTTVDPKDSYSKDANDVTTVDPKGNYSEVANDVTTVDPKDNYSGDANDALLLQLTNTSAYYMYLLLLVKSEVYFAIIAVCLLRRTAVCCNGERP
;
A
#
# COMPACT_ATOMS: atom_id res chain seq x y z
N LYS A 1 -6.33 44.23 1.98
CA LYS A 1 -6.29 43.25 0.87
C LYS A 1 -6.72 41.91 1.45
N HIS A 2 -8.01 41.60 1.34
CA HIS A 2 -8.57 40.31 1.75
C HIS A 2 -8.23 39.33 0.62
N LEU A 3 -7.39 38.33 0.89
CA LEU A 3 -7.18 37.27 -0.09
C LEU A 3 -8.39 36.34 0.01
N ASP A 4 -9.26 36.40 -1.00
CA ASP A 4 -10.41 35.53 -1.26
C ASP A 4 -9.99 34.08 -1.58
N ALA A 5 -8.98 33.55 -0.89
CA ALA A 5 -8.58 32.17 -1.01
C ALA A 5 -9.41 31.33 -0.05
N ASP A 6 -10.07 30.29 -0.57
CA ASP A 6 -10.71 29.26 0.24
C ASP A 6 -9.65 28.52 1.08
N VAL A 7 -9.57 28.91 2.36
CA VAL A 7 -8.67 28.38 3.40
C VAL A 7 -9.37 27.35 4.30
N SER A 8 -10.49 26.79 3.84
CA SER A 8 -11.10 25.64 4.50
C SER A 8 -10.26 24.36 4.27
N PRO A 9 -10.26 23.41 5.23
CA PRO A 9 -9.59 22.12 5.06
C PRO A 9 -10.04 21.39 3.80
N LYS A 10 -9.07 21.02 2.95
CA LYS A 10 -9.30 20.24 1.73
C LYS A 10 -8.94 18.79 1.99
N PRO A 11 -9.92 17.87 2.00
CA PRO A 11 -9.68 16.49 2.33
C PRO A 11 -9.19 15.69 1.12
N THR A 12 -8.18 14.87 1.36
CA THR A 12 -7.76 13.76 0.50
C THR A 12 -7.92 12.48 1.33
N ILE A 13 -8.68 11.51 0.78
CA ILE A 13 -8.99 10.26 1.47
C ILE A 13 -8.11 9.13 0.97
N PHE A 14 -7.70 8.26 1.88
CA PHE A 14 -7.06 6.98 1.55
C PHE A 14 -7.81 5.86 2.23
N LEU A 15 -8.12 4.83 1.45
CA LEU A 15 -8.78 3.62 1.93
C LEU A 15 -7.73 2.62 2.44
N PRO A 16 -8.12 1.73 3.36
CA PRO A 16 -7.35 0.56 3.74
C PRO A 16 -6.74 -0.16 2.55
N SER A 17 -5.49 -0.57 2.67
CA SER A 17 -4.81 -1.35 1.64
C SER A 17 -5.31 -2.80 1.65
N ILE A 18 -5.38 -3.42 0.47
CA ILE A 18 -5.74 -4.84 0.33
C ILE A 18 -4.78 -5.74 1.12
N ALA A 19 -3.49 -5.38 1.17
CA ALA A 19 -2.49 -6.10 1.96
C ALA A 19 -2.80 -6.07 3.45
N GLU A 20 -3.15 -4.90 4.00
CA GLU A 20 -3.51 -4.76 5.42
C GLU A 20 -4.74 -5.60 5.78
N THR A 21 -5.79 -5.53 4.96
CA THR A 21 -7.02 -6.28 5.20
C THR A 21 -6.80 -7.78 5.14
N ASN A 22 -5.93 -8.25 4.24
CA ASN A 22 -5.66 -9.68 4.08
C ASN A 22 -4.74 -10.24 5.18
N PHE A 23 -3.63 -9.56 5.48
CA PHE A 23 -2.60 -10.08 6.40
C PHE A 23 -2.82 -9.70 7.85
N HIS A 24 -3.36 -8.51 8.12
CA HIS A 24 -3.52 -7.99 9.48
C HIS A 24 -4.97 -8.03 9.98
N LYS A 25 -5.93 -8.44 9.14
CA LYS A 25 -7.35 -8.52 9.51
C LYS A 25 -7.86 -7.22 10.13
N ALA A 26 -7.38 -6.11 9.59
CA ALA A 26 -7.66 -4.75 10.00
C ALA A 26 -7.62 -3.85 8.77
N GLY A 27 -8.16 -2.63 8.89
CA GLY A 27 -8.00 -1.62 7.86
C GLY A 27 -7.84 -0.24 8.45
N THR A 28 -6.94 0.54 7.86
CA THR A 28 -6.65 1.91 8.24
C THR A 28 -7.22 2.89 7.21
N TYR A 29 -8.20 3.68 7.63
CA TYR A 29 -8.69 4.84 6.90
C TYR A 29 -7.85 6.06 7.25
N LEU A 30 -7.42 6.83 6.25
CA LEU A 30 -6.61 8.02 6.44
C LEU A 30 -7.28 9.22 5.77
N CYS A 31 -7.37 10.31 6.52
CA CYS A 31 -7.86 11.61 6.07
C CYS A 31 -6.70 12.60 6.16
N LEU A 32 -6.23 13.07 5.00
CA LEU A 32 -5.27 14.15 4.89
C LEU A 32 -6.02 15.45 4.62
N LEU A 33 -5.77 16.47 5.44
CA LEU A 33 -6.40 17.79 5.35
C LEU A 33 -5.34 18.80 4.97
N GLU A 34 -5.53 19.52 3.87
CA GLU A 34 -4.54 20.44 3.32
C GLU A 34 -5.10 21.83 3.10
N LYS A 35 -4.18 22.80 2.95
CA LYS A 35 -4.45 24.19 2.53
C LYS A 35 -5.40 24.94 3.46
N PHE A 36 -5.43 24.57 4.74
CA PHE A 36 -6.24 25.27 5.74
C PHE A 36 -5.43 26.30 6.53
N PHE A 37 -6.12 27.32 7.02
CA PHE A 37 -5.58 28.32 7.92
C PHE A 37 -6.71 28.83 8.79
N PRO A 38 -6.56 29.03 10.11
CA PRO A 38 -5.36 28.85 10.93
C PRO A 38 -5.10 27.37 11.22
N ASP A 39 -4.03 27.08 11.95
CA ASP A 39 -3.54 25.73 12.27
C ASP A 39 -4.43 24.93 13.24
N VAL A 40 -5.33 25.61 13.96
CA VAL A 40 -6.26 24.98 14.91
C VAL A 40 -7.36 24.24 14.16
N ILE A 41 -7.38 22.92 14.29
CA ILE A 41 -8.34 22.02 13.66
C ILE A 41 -8.67 20.86 14.60
N GLU A 42 -9.95 20.51 14.70
CA GLU A 42 -10.43 19.36 15.47
C GLU A 42 -10.93 18.28 14.50
N ILE A 43 -10.47 17.04 14.72
CA ILE A 43 -10.78 15.90 13.86
C ILE A 43 -11.30 14.78 14.75
N ARG A 44 -12.44 14.19 14.37
CA ARG A 44 -13.03 13.07 15.11
C ARG A 44 -13.64 12.04 14.17
N TRP A 45 -13.59 10.79 14.59
CA TRP A 45 -14.07 9.67 13.78
C TRP A 45 -15.27 9.00 14.42
N GLN A 46 -16.24 8.60 13.59
CA GLN A 46 -17.46 7.94 14.02
C GLN A 46 -17.93 6.92 12.96
N GLU A 47 -18.62 5.86 13.37
CA GLU A 47 -19.43 5.07 12.42
C GLU A 47 -20.61 5.95 11.97
N LYS A 48 -21.00 5.95 10.70
CA LYS A 48 -22.02 6.87 10.14
C LYS A 48 -23.35 6.88 10.93
N ASN A 49 -23.79 5.71 11.39
CA ASN A 49 -25.04 5.54 12.13
C ASN A 49 -24.87 5.60 13.65
N SER A 50 -23.72 6.07 14.14
CA SER A 50 -23.39 6.17 15.56
C SER A 50 -22.86 7.55 15.90
N ASN A 51 -23.18 8.01 17.11
CA ASN A 51 -22.61 9.23 17.70
C ASN A 51 -21.37 8.93 18.57
N LYS A 52 -20.98 7.65 18.68
CA LYS A 52 -19.83 7.24 19.47
C LYS A 52 -18.55 7.61 18.73
N VAL A 53 -17.73 8.44 19.38
CA VAL A 53 -16.38 8.76 18.90
C VAL A 53 -15.50 7.52 18.97
N LEU A 54 -14.86 7.20 17.84
CA LEU A 54 -13.90 6.12 17.70
C LEU A 54 -12.51 6.60 18.09
N LYS A 55 -11.67 5.67 18.56
CA LYS A 55 -10.28 5.96 18.90
C LYS A 55 -9.47 6.09 17.61
N SER A 56 -9.22 7.32 17.20
CA SER A 56 -8.37 7.66 16.07
C SER A 56 -6.99 8.14 16.54
N GLN A 57 -6.10 8.30 15.58
CA GLN A 57 -4.78 8.89 15.76
C GLN A 57 -4.63 10.07 14.82
N GLU A 58 -3.73 10.98 15.16
CA GLU A 58 -3.49 12.21 14.40
C GLU A 58 -2.00 12.48 14.30
N GLY A 59 -1.58 13.03 13.17
CA GLY A 59 -0.26 13.57 12.96
C GLY A 59 -0.15 15.00 13.48
N ASN A 60 1.08 15.49 13.60
CA ASN A 60 1.32 16.90 13.92
C ASN A 60 0.78 17.80 12.80
N THR A 61 0.30 18.99 13.17
CA THR A 61 0.01 20.03 12.18
C THR A 61 1.33 20.53 11.60
N MET A 62 1.46 20.47 10.28
CA MET A 62 2.65 20.91 9.56
C MET A 62 2.33 22.16 8.75
N LYS A 63 3.23 23.13 8.73
CA LYS A 63 3.08 24.33 7.92
C LYS A 63 3.51 24.05 6.48
N THR A 64 2.65 24.39 5.52
CA THR A 64 2.88 24.26 4.08
C THR A 64 2.70 25.63 3.43
N ASN A 65 3.81 26.29 3.12
CA ASN A 65 3.85 27.70 2.69
C ASN A 65 3.16 28.63 3.70
N ASP A 66 2.07 29.28 3.29
CA ASP A 66 1.26 30.18 4.13
C ASP A 66 0.06 29.49 4.80
N THR A 67 -0.10 28.18 4.57
CA THR A 67 -1.21 27.36 5.08
C THR A 67 -0.69 26.18 5.90
N TYR A 68 -1.58 25.32 6.34
CA TYR A 68 -1.26 24.13 7.12
C TYR A 68 -1.81 22.86 6.48
N MET A 69 -1.22 21.74 6.89
CA MET A 69 -1.68 20.40 6.61
C MET A 69 -1.66 19.56 7.89
N LYS A 70 -2.58 18.60 7.98
CA LYS A 70 -2.65 17.63 9.08
C LYS A 70 -3.30 16.35 8.56
N PHE A 71 -2.89 15.21 9.08
CA PHE A 71 -3.54 13.95 8.76
C PHE A 71 -4.05 13.26 10.02
N SER A 72 -5.14 12.52 9.87
CA SER A 72 -5.73 11.69 10.92
C SER A 72 -6.09 10.34 10.34
N TRP A 73 -5.94 9.28 11.12
CA TRP A 73 -6.29 7.95 10.70
C TRP A 73 -7.07 7.18 11.76
N LEU A 74 -7.87 6.26 11.27
CA LEU A 74 -8.67 5.34 12.04
C LEU A 74 -8.37 3.92 11.60
N THR A 75 -7.82 3.12 12.50
CA THR A 75 -7.62 1.68 12.28
C THR A 75 -8.74 0.90 12.95
N VAL A 76 -9.45 0.08 12.18
CA VAL A 76 -10.57 -0.76 12.65
C VAL A 76 -10.30 -2.25 12.36
N PRO A 77 -10.89 -3.17 13.13
CA PRO A 77 -10.81 -4.61 12.82
C PRO A 77 -11.63 -4.96 11.56
N GLU A 78 -11.33 -6.11 10.95
CA GLU A 78 -12.00 -6.64 9.74
C GLU A 78 -13.53 -6.58 9.81
N LYS A 79 -14.11 -6.98 10.95
CA LYS A 79 -15.57 -6.94 11.24
C LYS A 79 -16.22 -5.55 11.26
N SER A 80 -15.46 -4.50 11.03
CA SER A 80 -15.93 -3.12 11.00
C SER A 80 -15.61 -2.45 9.67
N LEU A 81 -15.00 -3.17 8.72
CA LEU A 81 -14.77 -2.71 7.36
C LEU A 81 -16.04 -2.69 6.53
N ASP A 82 -17.02 -3.54 6.87
CA ASP A 82 -18.36 -3.58 6.27
C ASP A 82 -19.25 -2.38 6.65
N LYS A 83 -18.77 -1.52 7.55
CA LYS A 83 -19.49 -0.34 8.02
C LYS A 83 -19.01 0.93 7.32
N GLU A 84 -19.92 1.88 7.19
CA GLU A 84 -19.57 3.26 6.82
C GLU A 84 -18.97 4.02 8.00
N HIS A 85 -17.84 4.67 7.77
CA HIS A 85 -17.18 5.55 8.73
C HIS A 85 -17.23 6.99 8.23
N ARG A 86 -17.17 7.94 9.16
CA ARG A 86 -17.05 9.36 8.82
C ARG A 86 -15.97 10.05 9.65
N CYS A 87 -15.13 10.80 8.97
CA CYS A 87 -14.22 11.77 9.58
C CYS A 87 -14.94 13.11 9.62
N ILE A 88 -15.09 13.66 10.81
CA ILE A 88 -15.77 14.95 11.04
C ILE A 88 -14.67 15.95 11.38
N VAL A 89 -14.60 17.01 10.58
CA VAL A 89 -13.56 18.03 10.66
C VAL A 89 -14.19 19.36 11.04
N ARG A 90 -13.78 19.89 12.18
CA ARG A 90 -14.20 21.18 12.69
C ARG A 90 -13.06 22.18 12.56
N HIS A 91 -13.33 23.23 11.80
CA HIS A 91 -12.39 24.33 11.53
C HIS A 91 -13.16 25.64 11.38
N GLU A 92 -12.57 26.75 11.81
CA GLU A 92 -13.26 28.05 11.82
C GLU A 92 -13.64 28.55 10.42
N ASN A 93 -12.88 28.19 9.40
CA ASN A 93 -13.12 28.58 8.01
C ASN A 93 -13.89 27.51 7.22
N ASN A 94 -14.45 26.50 7.90
CA ASN A 94 -15.39 25.60 7.26
C ASN A 94 -16.56 26.40 6.65
N ARG A 95 -17.02 25.95 5.49
CA ARG A 95 -18.12 26.60 4.77
C ARG A 95 -19.37 26.66 5.64
N ASN A 96 -19.97 27.85 5.72
CA ASN A 96 -21.18 28.12 6.51
C ASN A 96 -21.04 27.83 8.02
N GLY A 97 -19.81 27.67 8.53
CA GLY A 97 -19.55 27.35 9.94
C GLY A 97 -20.00 25.95 10.37
N VAL A 98 -20.27 25.06 9.42
CA VAL A 98 -20.71 23.68 9.68
C VAL A 98 -19.50 22.74 9.67
N ASP A 99 -19.48 21.74 10.55
CA ASP A 99 -18.44 20.71 10.53
C ASP A 99 -18.47 19.96 9.17
N GLN A 100 -17.29 19.74 8.58
CA GLN A 100 -17.17 19.00 7.33
C GLN A 100 -17.22 17.50 7.63
N GLU A 101 -18.11 16.78 6.96
CA GLU A 101 -18.21 15.32 7.06
C GLU A 101 -17.62 14.65 5.82
N ILE A 102 -16.63 13.78 6.04
CA ILE A 102 -15.95 13.02 5.00
C ILE A 102 -16.31 11.56 5.19
N ILE A 103 -17.08 11.02 4.26
CA ILE A 103 -17.62 9.66 4.32
C ILE A 103 -16.63 8.67 3.70
N PHE A 104 -16.36 7.61 4.44
CA PHE A 104 -15.59 6.46 3.98
C PHE A 104 -16.57 5.29 3.74
N PRO A 105 -16.62 4.76 2.50
CA PRO A 105 -17.52 3.67 2.16
C PRO A 105 -17.11 2.35 2.84
N PRO A 106 -18.04 1.40 2.96
CA PRO A 106 -17.72 0.08 3.46
C PRO A 106 -16.84 -0.67 2.44
N ILE A 107 -15.92 -1.46 2.95
CA ILE A 107 -15.05 -2.35 2.16
C ILE A 107 -15.59 -3.76 2.34
N LYS A 108 -16.04 -4.35 1.23
CA LYS A 108 -16.43 -5.75 1.21
C LYS A 108 -15.17 -6.60 1.19
N THR A 109 -14.94 -7.34 2.26
CA THR A 109 -13.97 -8.43 2.25
C THR A 109 -14.66 -9.62 1.61
N ASP A 110 -14.36 -9.91 0.34
CA ASP A 110 -14.78 -11.18 -0.26
C ASP A 110 -14.02 -12.30 0.46
N VAL A 111 -14.66 -12.89 1.46
CA VAL A 111 -14.20 -14.10 2.10
C VAL A 111 -14.44 -15.24 1.12
N THR A 112 -13.58 -15.39 0.12
CA THR A 112 -13.37 -16.70 -0.49
C THR A 112 -12.60 -17.53 0.52
N THR A 113 -13.33 -18.25 1.36
CA THR A 113 -12.82 -19.51 1.91
C THR A 113 -12.53 -20.42 0.72
N VAL A 114 -11.35 -20.28 0.13
CA VAL A 114 -10.83 -21.32 -0.76
C VAL A 114 -10.39 -22.43 0.18
N ASP A 115 -11.28 -23.41 0.36
CA ASP A 115 -10.91 -24.70 0.94
C ASP A 115 -9.71 -25.26 0.16
N PRO A 116 -8.57 -25.56 0.79
CA PRO A 116 -7.44 -26.18 0.11
C PRO A 116 -7.70 -27.68 -0.10
N LYS A 117 -8.63 -28.04 -0.98
CA LYS A 117 -8.92 -29.38 -1.51
C LYS A 117 -9.92 -29.14 -2.65
N ASP A 118 -9.57 -29.19 -3.93
CA ASP A 118 -9.06 -30.38 -4.60
C ASP A 118 -8.14 -29.98 -5.77
N SER A 119 -6.88 -30.40 -5.68
CA SER A 119 -5.95 -30.42 -6.81
C SER A 119 -5.32 -31.80 -6.81
N TYR A 120 -6.01 -32.77 -7.43
CA TYR A 120 -5.42 -33.95 -8.04
C TYR A 120 -6.53 -34.72 -8.80
N SER A 121 -6.50 -34.71 -10.14
CA SER A 121 -6.36 -35.93 -10.95
C SER A 121 -6.65 -35.69 -12.45
N LYS A 122 -5.57 -35.72 -13.23
CA LYS A 122 -5.31 -36.48 -14.49
C LYS A 122 -6.42 -36.66 -15.54
N ASP A 123 -6.09 -36.15 -16.74
CA ASP A 123 -6.06 -36.78 -18.07
C ASP A 123 -7.11 -37.84 -18.46
N ALA A 124 -7.82 -37.59 -19.58
CA ALA A 124 -7.78 -38.46 -20.78
C ALA A 124 -8.58 -37.83 -21.94
N ASN A 125 -7.99 -37.89 -23.14
CA ASN A 125 -8.61 -37.58 -24.42
C ASN A 125 -9.67 -38.62 -24.80
N ASP A 126 -10.76 -38.20 -25.45
CA ASP A 126 -11.41 -39.02 -26.48
C ASP A 126 -12.02 -38.15 -27.57
N VAL A 127 -11.74 -38.54 -28.82
CA VAL A 127 -12.19 -37.93 -30.07
C VAL A 127 -13.28 -38.83 -30.61
N THR A 128 -14.45 -38.28 -30.94
CA THR A 128 -15.18 -38.78 -32.11
C THR A 128 -16.20 -37.76 -32.65
N THR A 129 -15.97 -37.42 -33.91
CA THR A 129 -16.79 -36.71 -34.88
C THR A 129 -18.14 -37.39 -35.15
N VAL A 130 -19.26 -36.64 -35.25
CA VAL A 130 -20.27 -36.74 -36.34
C VAL A 130 -21.15 -35.46 -36.40
N ASP A 131 -21.00 -34.65 -37.46
CA ASP A 131 -22.03 -33.74 -38.05
C ASP A 131 -22.62 -34.46 -39.30
N PRO A 132 -23.74 -34.07 -39.99
CA PRO A 132 -24.20 -32.68 -40.22
C PRO A 132 -25.73 -32.42 -40.50
N LYS A 133 -26.14 -31.15 -40.42
CA LYS A 133 -27.26 -30.50 -41.18
C LYS A 133 -27.29 -29.01 -40.73
N GLY A 134 -27.16 -27.95 -41.51
CA GLY A 134 -27.25 -27.72 -42.95
C GLY A 134 -28.22 -26.54 -43.20
N ASN A 135 -27.73 -25.30 -43.26
CA ASN A 135 -28.01 -24.29 -44.31
C ASN A 135 -27.44 -22.88 -44.02
N TYR A 136 -26.93 -22.32 -45.11
CA TYR A 136 -26.24 -21.05 -45.44
C TYR A 136 -27.24 -19.88 -45.59
N SER A 137 -26.91 -18.61 -45.29
CA SER A 137 -26.18 -17.62 -46.12
C SER A 137 -26.15 -16.29 -45.32
N GLU A 138 -25.01 -15.66 -44.99
CA GLU A 138 -24.02 -14.88 -45.76
C GLU A 138 -24.30 -13.36 -45.75
N VAL A 139 -23.47 -12.58 -45.02
CA VAL A 139 -22.85 -11.31 -45.46
C VAL A 139 -21.46 -11.20 -44.79
N ALA A 140 -20.46 -10.80 -45.59
CA ALA A 140 -19.04 -11.03 -45.39
C ALA A 140 -18.26 -9.88 -44.68
N ASN A 141 -17.20 -10.32 -43.96
CA ASN A 141 -15.85 -9.77 -43.76
C ASN A 141 -15.63 -8.38 -43.11
N ASP A 142 -15.00 -8.38 -41.92
CA ASP A 142 -13.65 -7.81 -41.77
C ASP A 142 -12.86 -8.50 -40.63
N VAL A 143 -11.59 -8.75 -40.89
CA VAL A 143 -10.62 -9.38 -39.99
C VAL A 143 -9.97 -8.27 -39.16
N THR A 144 -10.08 -8.35 -37.84
CA THR A 144 -9.06 -7.76 -36.96
C THR A 144 -8.98 -8.56 -35.67
N THR A 145 -7.90 -9.33 -35.58
CA THR A 145 -7.34 -9.83 -34.33
C THR A 145 -6.95 -8.65 -33.45
N VAL A 146 -7.60 -8.47 -32.30
CA VAL A 146 -7.10 -7.64 -31.20
C VAL A 146 -7.45 -8.34 -29.88
N ASP A 147 -6.40 -8.60 -29.09
CA ASP A 147 -6.36 -9.30 -27.82
C ASP A 147 -7.47 -8.94 -26.80
N PRO A 148 -7.95 -9.92 -26.02
CA PRO A 148 -8.60 -9.67 -24.74
C PRO A 148 -7.61 -9.16 -23.69
N LYS A 149 -7.39 -7.85 -23.70
CA LYS A 149 -7.43 -6.94 -22.54
C LYS A 149 -6.78 -7.48 -21.25
N ASP A 150 -5.50 -7.14 -21.07
CA ASP A 150 -4.79 -7.16 -19.80
C ASP A 150 -5.59 -6.36 -18.76
N ASN A 151 -6.24 -7.04 -17.84
CA ASN A 151 -6.84 -6.43 -16.65
C ASN A 151 -7.03 -7.51 -15.59
N TYR A 152 -5.94 -8.02 -15.03
CA TYR A 152 -5.95 -8.60 -13.69
C TYR A 152 -4.50 -8.63 -13.16
N SER A 153 -4.32 -8.19 -11.91
CA SER A 153 -3.07 -8.25 -11.12
C SER A 153 -2.09 -7.07 -11.22
N GLY A 154 -2.50 -5.86 -10.84
CA GLY A 154 -1.54 -4.82 -10.42
C GLY A 154 -1.03 -5.06 -8.99
N ASP A 155 -1.96 -5.29 -8.05
CA ASP A 155 -1.66 -5.25 -6.61
C ASP A 155 -0.88 -6.46 -6.08
N ALA A 156 -1.06 -7.64 -6.68
CA ALA A 156 -0.27 -8.82 -6.30
C ALA A 156 1.19 -8.69 -6.77
N ASN A 157 1.40 -8.01 -7.90
CA ASN A 157 2.74 -7.70 -8.38
C ASN A 157 3.42 -6.66 -7.49
N ASP A 158 2.70 -5.66 -7.00
CA ASP A 158 3.27 -4.62 -6.13
C ASP A 158 3.68 -5.16 -4.74
N ALA A 159 2.85 -6.01 -4.13
CA ALA A 159 3.20 -6.66 -2.86
C ALA A 159 4.37 -7.65 -3.03
N LEU A 160 4.38 -8.40 -4.13
CA LEU A 160 5.46 -9.31 -4.47
C LEU A 160 6.75 -8.55 -4.77
N LEU A 161 6.67 -7.39 -5.42
CA LEU A 161 7.79 -6.49 -5.71
C LEU A 161 8.33 -5.84 -4.43
N LEU A 162 7.47 -5.46 -3.48
CA LEU A 162 7.88 -4.97 -2.16
C LEU A 162 8.60 -6.07 -1.36
N GLN A 163 8.09 -7.31 -1.38
CA GLN A 163 8.77 -8.45 -0.75
C GLN A 163 10.09 -8.79 -1.44
N LEU A 164 10.15 -8.76 -2.78
CA LEU A 164 11.38 -8.97 -3.53
C LEU A 164 12.42 -7.90 -3.21
N THR A 165 12.01 -6.64 -3.11
CA THR A 165 12.89 -5.50 -2.84
C THR A 165 13.46 -5.57 -1.42
N ASN A 166 12.63 -5.85 -0.42
CA ASN A 166 13.10 -6.00 0.97
C ASN A 166 14.01 -7.22 1.14
N THR A 167 13.67 -8.33 0.49
CA THR A 167 14.47 -9.57 0.54
C THR A 167 15.81 -9.38 -0.18
N SER A 168 15.82 -8.78 -1.37
CA SER A 168 17.04 -8.51 -2.13
C SER A 168 17.94 -7.48 -1.43
N ALA A 169 17.38 -6.44 -0.81
CA ALA A 169 18.14 -5.47 -0.03
C ALA A 169 18.85 -6.12 1.17
N TYR A 170 18.19 -7.06 1.85
CA TYR A 170 18.79 -7.83 2.94
C TYR A 170 19.99 -8.66 2.47
N TYR A 171 19.87 -9.38 1.36
CA TYR A 171 20.99 -10.15 0.80
C TYR A 171 22.13 -9.25 0.29
N MET A 172 21.82 -8.09 -0.28
CA MET A 172 22.85 -7.11 -0.66
C MET A 172 23.61 -6.59 0.56
N TYR A 173 22.93 -6.28 1.66
CA TYR A 173 23.58 -5.89 2.91
C TYR A 173 24.48 -6.99 3.47
N LEU A 174 24.00 -8.24 3.49
CA LEU A 174 24.82 -9.38 3.91
C LEU A 174 26.06 -9.57 3.03
N LEU A 175 25.92 -9.47 1.70
CA LEU A 175 27.05 -9.57 0.78
C LEU A 175 28.08 -8.45 1.01
N LEU A 176 27.62 -7.22 1.24
CA LEU A 176 28.49 -6.08 1.54
C LEU A 176 29.20 -6.26 2.89
N LEU A 177 28.51 -6.76 3.91
CA LEU A 177 29.07 -7.07 5.21
C LEU A 177 30.19 -8.11 5.11
N VAL A 178 29.92 -9.24 4.46
CA VAL A 178 30.91 -10.32 4.24
C VAL A 178 32.12 -9.78 3.47
N LYS A 179 31.88 -8.97 2.43
CA LYS A 179 32.96 -8.36 1.64
C LYS A 179 33.82 -7.42 2.49
N SER A 180 33.22 -6.62 3.37
CA SER A 180 33.93 -5.75 4.31
C SER A 180 34.82 -6.54 5.27
N GLU A 181 34.29 -7.61 5.88
CA GLU A 181 35.04 -8.48 6.80
C GLU A 181 36.24 -9.15 6.10
N VAL A 182 36.07 -9.61 4.86
CA VAL A 182 37.16 -10.19 4.06
C VAL A 182 38.26 -9.16 3.80
N TYR A 183 37.92 -7.93 3.40
CA TYR A 183 38.92 -6.88 3.21
C TYR A 183 39.64 -6.52 4.51
N PHE A 184 38.91 -6.44 5.62
CA PHE A 184 39.52 -6.17 6.92
C PHE A 184 40.51 -7.28 7.32
N ALA A 185 40.14 -8.55 7.14
CA ALA A 185 41.02 -9.68 7.38
C ALA A 185 42.28 -9.65 6.50
N ILE A 186 42.13 -9.34 5.20
CA ILE A 186 43.28 -9.20 4.28
C ILE A 186 44.22 -8.09 4.75
N ILE A 187 43.68 -6.91 5.08
CA ILE A 187 44.48 -5.78 5.56
C ILE A 187 45.19 -6.14 6.86
N ALA A 188 44.49 -6.75 7.83
CA ALA A 188 45.08 -7.20 9.08
C ALA A 188 46.23 -8.20 8.85
N VAL A 189 46.06 -9.19 7.95
CA VAL A 189 47.13 -10.12 7.57
C VAL A 189 48.31 -9.39 6.91
N CYS A 190 48.05 -8.44 6.01
CA CYS A 190 49.10 -7.63 5.37
C CYS A 190 49.90 -6.81 6.40
N LEU A 191 49.21 -6.21 7.39
CA LEU A 191 49.85 -5.44 8.46
C LEU A 191 50.69 -6.35 9.37
N LEU A 192 50.15 -7.51 9.79
CA LEU A 192 50.86 -8.49 10.62
C LEU A 192 52.11 -9.05 9.93
N ARG A 193 52.05 -9.31 8.62
CA ARG A 193 53.22 -9.74 7.84
C ARG A 193 54.30 -8.65 7.77
N ARG A 194 53.91 -7.37 7.64
CA ARG A 194 54.88 -6.25 7.65
C ARG A 194 55.57 -6.09 9.00
N THR A 195 54.84 -6.24 10.11
CA THR A 195 55.45 -6.18 11.45
C THR A 195 56.38 -7.36 11.73
N ALA A 196 56.07 -8.57 11.22
CA ALA A 196 56.95 -9.73 11.35
C ALA A 196 58.26 -9.61 10.55
N VAL A 197 58.24 -8.94 9.39
CA VAL A 197 59.44 -8.69 8.56
C VAL A 197 60.39 -7.67 9.22
N CYS A 198 59.90 -6.77 10.07
CA CYS A 198 60.72 -5.82 10.81
C CYS A 198 61.43 -6.42 12.04
N CYS A 199 61.10 -7.64 12.47
CA CYS A 199 61.70 -8.27 13.66
C CYS A 199 62.89 -9.21 13.37
N ASN A 200 63.31 -9.36 12.11
CA ASN A 200 64.51 -10.15 11.74
C ASN A 200 65.73 -9.27 11.47
N GLY A 201 65.96 -8.29 12.35
CA GLY A 201 67.02 -7.32 12.22
C GLY A 201 67.63 -6.91 13.55
N GLU A 202 67.94 -7.86 14.43
CA GLU A 202 69.02 -7.67 15.40
C GLU A 202 69.74 -9.00 15.69
N ARG A 203 71.06 -8.95 15.47
CA ARG A 203 72.06 -10.03 15.49
C ARG A 203 72.51 -10.31 16.94
N PRO A 204 73.15 -11.47 17.18
CA PRO A 204 74.62 -11.44 17.28
C PRO A 204 75.32 -12.02 16.04
#